data_AF-A0AA95M235-F1
#
_entry.id   AF-A0AA95M235-F1
#
_cell.length_a   1.000
_cell.length_b   1.000
_cell.length_c   1.000
_cell.angle_alpha   90.00
_cell.angle_beta   90.00
_cell.angle_gamma   90.00
#
_symmetry.space_group_name_H-M   'P 1'
#
loop_
_entity.id
_entity.type
_entity.pdbx_description
1 polymer ?
#
loop_
_entity_poly.entity_id
_entity_poly.type
_entity_poly.pdbx_seq_one_letter_code
_entity_poly.pdbx_strand_id
1 'polypeptide(L)'
;MRNYIINRLLKPKYIKIIKAEGYPFTLQIKNINILYEQMNTYKDTKNILCPSKPILIDHHALERWNERVGPIVSLDSLQKSLEIIFRNCSFRIDQLAHGIGSIDNDIVFTYENTDKAFKITTFYGRKNLHPSLNQVKNLRRYNLHRNEYINLALTIEELNRQNLPLIPKEMIHFQGRITSYILEKYMISDRKQPCFLCYSKENKSNDYFSFVIDLENPEEMMIPNNVLYLINKLGYGDFILKYFSYHNPEKLDRARSKALDYYLTSMHNGVFFN
;
A
#
# COMPACT_ATOMS: atom_id res chain seq x y z
N MET A 1 -5.59 -13.28 -30.23
CA MET A 1 -6.62 -12.21 -30.30
C MET A 1 -6.73 -11.36 -29.01
N ARG A 2 -6.90 -11.95 -27.83
CA ARG A 2 -7.02 -11.23 -26.54
C ARG A 2 -5.91 -10.20 -26.26
N ASN A 3 -4.64 -10.60 -26.38
CA ASN A 3 -3.50 -9.70 -26.17
C ASN A 3 -3.49 -8.51 -27.15
N TYR A 4 -3.97 -8.70 -28.38
CA TYR A 4 -4.06 -7.64 -29.38
C TYR A 4 -5.11 -6.59 -29.00
N ILE A 5 -6.30 -7.03 -28.57
CA ILE A 5 -7.37 -6.15 -28.08
C ILE A 5 -6.85 -5.30 -26.91
N ILE A 6 -6.23 -5.95 -25.93
CA ILE A 6 -5.70 -5.30 -24.73
C ILE A 6 -4.57 -4.31 -25.04
N ASN A 7 -3.63 -4.65 -25.93
CA ASN A 7 -2.56 -3.74 -26.35
C ASN A 7 -3.08 -2.52 -27.12
N ARG A 8 -4.23 -2.64 -27.80
CA ARG A 8 -4.90 -1.47 -28.41
C ARG A 8 -5.61 -0.60 -27.38
N LEU A 9 -6.11 -1.20 -26.30
CA LEU A 9 -6.71 -0.46 -25.20
C LEU A 9 -5.65 0.28 -24.37
N LEU A 10 -4.42 -0.25 -24.28
CA LEU A 10 -3.40 0.16 -23.32
C LEU A 10 -2.03 0.39 -23.99
N LYS A 11 -1.47 1.61 -23.93
CA LYS A 11 -0.16 1.95 -24.53
C LYS A 11 1.01 1.61 -23.58
N PRO A 12 2.08 0.92 -24.03
CA PRO A 12 3.12 0.37 -23.15
C PRO A 12 4.11 1.41 -22.62
N LYS A 13 4.57 1.22 -21.37
CA LYS A 13 5.55 2.05 -20.64
C LYS A 13 6.36 1.20 -19.63
N TYR A 14 7.45 1.76 -19.07
CA TYR A 14 8.39 1.12 -18.13
C TYR A 14 7.75 0.76 -16.76
N ILE A 15 8.10 -0.40 -16.21
CA ILE A 15 7.51 -0.96 -14.97
C ILE A 15 8.62 -1.61 -14.13
N LYS A 16 8.62 -1.39 -12.81
CA LYS A 16 9.41 -2.14 -11.82
C LYS A 16 8.49 -2.91 -10.88
N ILE A 17 8.75 -4.19 -10.66
CA ILE A 17 7.95 -5.07 -9.77
C ILE A 17 8.84 -5.54 -8.63
N ILE A 18 8.33 -5.46 -7.40
CA ILE A 18 8.97 -5.92 -6.16
C ILE A 18 8.03 -6.93 -5.50
N LYS A 19 8.53 -8.12 -5.17
CA LYS A 19 7.73 -9.16 -4.49
C LYS A 19 8.18 -9.28 -3.03
N ALA A 20 7.24 -9.38 -2.11
CA ALA A 20 7.51 -9.77 -0.74
C ALA A 20 7.31 -11.28 -0.66
N GLU A 21 8.38 -12.04 -0.53
CA GLU A 21 8.32 -13.51 -0.42
C GLU A 21 8.36 -13.94 1.06
N GLY A 22 7.63 -15.01 1.41
CA GLY A 22 7.78 -15.68 2.71
C GLY A 22 6.91 -15.19 3.89
N TYR A 23 5.89 -14.35 3.67
CA TYR A 23 4.97 -13.90 4.73
C TYR A 23 3.55 -14.43 4.53
N PRO A 24 2.76 -14.63 5.61
CA PRO A 24 1.33 -14.87 5.47
C PRO A 24 0.63 -13.59 5.00
N PHE A 25 0.03 -13.62 3.81
CA PHE A 25 -0.55 -12.42 3.15
C PHE A 25 -2.08 -12.38 3.15
N THR A 26 -2.74 -13.37 3.76
CA THR A 26 -4.20 -13.51 3.71
C THR A 26 -4.85 -12.59 4.75
N LEU A 27 -5.66 -11.65 4.27
CA LEU A 27 -6.27 -10.58 5.07
C LEU A 27 -7.78 -10.49 4.79
N GLN A 28 -8.49 -9.71 5.60
CA GLN A 28 -9.88 -9.32 5.31
C GLN A 28 -9.91 -7.98 4.55
N ILE A 29 -10.83 -7.82 3.59
CA ILE A 29 -10.92 -6.58 2.79
C ILE A 29 -11.09 -5.32 3.64
N LYS A 30 -11.80 -5.42 4.77
CA LYS A 30 -12.00 -4.31 5.71
C LYS A 30 -10.68 -3.68 6.15
N ASN A 31 -9.61 -4.48 6.25
CA ASN A 31 -8.29 -4.00 6.67
C ASN A 31 -7.68 -3.09 5.59
N ILE A 32 -7.89 -3.40 4.30
CA ILE A 32 -7.42 -2.56 3.18
C ILE A 32 -8.18 -1.24 3.17
N ASN A 33 -9.49 -1.27 3.42
CA ASN A 33 -10.30 -0.05 3.46
C ASN A 33 -9.88 0.87 4.61
N ILE A 34 -9.55 0.31 5.79
CA ILE A 34 -8.99 1.10 6.90
C ILE A 34 -7.67 1.76 6.48
N LEU A 35 -6.75 1.00 5.87
CA LEU A 35 -5.48 1.56 5.39
C LEU A 35 -5.72 2.65 4.33
N TYR A 36 -6.63 2.43 3.40
CA TYR A 36 -7.04 3.42 2.39
C TYR A 36 -7.55 4.71 3.03
N GLU A 37 -8.45 4.62 4.02
CA GLU A 37 -8.97 5.79 4.75
C GLU A 37 -7.85 6.54 5.49
N GLN A 38 -6.99 5.81 6.19
CA GLN A 38 -5.84 6.37 6.92
C GLN A 38 -4.89 7.15 5.99
N MET A 39 -4.68 6.63 4.78
CA MET A 39 -3.81 7.24 3.76
C MET A 39 -4.46 8.43 3.04
N ASN A 40 -5.80 8.46 2.91
CA ASN A 40 -6.53 9.54 2.23
C ASN A 40 -6.95 10.70 3.14
N THR A 41 -6.94 10.53 4.45
CA THR A 41 -7.26 11.62 5.41
C THR A 41 -6.14 12.69 5.44
N TYR A 42 -5.06 12.51 4.69
CA TYR A 42 -3.86 13.33 4.72
C TYR A 42 -3.76 14.26 3.50
N LYS A 43 -3.75 15.57 3.74
CA LYS A 43 -3.48 16.59 2.71
C LYS A 43 -2.12 17.26 2.97
N ASP A 44 -1.25 17.19 1.96
CA ASP A 44 -0.24 18.21 1.58
C ASP A 44 1.20 18.27 2.14
N THR A 45 1.67 17.50 3.13
CA THR A 45 3.13 17.56 3.45
C THR A 45 3.69 16.24 3.98
N LYS A 46 4.13 15.38 3.06
CA LYS A 46 4.78 14.11 3.41
C LYS A 46 6.29 14.24 3.49
N ASN A 47 6.85 14.32 4.70
CA ASN A 47 8.28 14.11 4.91
C ASN A 47 8.52 12.62 5.07
N ILE A 48 8.69 11.92 3.94
CA ILE A 48 8.88 10.46 3.92
C ILE A 48 10.15 10.11 4.71
N LEU A 49 9.99 9.28 5.73
CA LEU A 49 11.10 8.74 6.50
C LEU A 49 11.56 7.43 5.88
N CYS A 50 12.62 7.50 5.08
CA CYS A 50 13.18 6.35 4.38
C CYS A 50 14.59 6.01 4.90
N PRO A 51 14.70 5.31 6.04
CA PRO A 51 16.01 4.91 6.55
C PRO A 51 16.68 3.92 5.58
N SER A 52 17.94 4.22 5.24
CA SER A 52 18.80 3.34 4.44
C SER A 52 19.54 2.29 5.29
N LYS A 53 19.52 2.46 6.62
CA LYS A 53 20.26 1.66 7.59
C LYS A 53 19.40 0.50 8.12
N PRO A 54 20.03 -0.53 8.72
CA PRO A 54 19.30 -1.56 9.45
C PRO A 54 18.34 -0.93 10.46
N ILE A 55 17.10 -1.43 10.47
CA ILE A 55 16.10 -1.07 11.47
C ILE A 55 16.40 -1.90 12.71
N LEU A 56 16.33 -1.32 13.90
CA LEU A 56 16.43 -2.05 15.17
C LEU A 56 15.29 -1.60 16.08
N ILE A 57 14.67 -2.56 16.76
CA ILE A 57 13.63 -2.28 17.76
C ILE A 57 14.25 -2.48 19.15
N ASP A 58 14.18 -1.45 19.99
CA ASP A 58 14.62 -1.57 21.37
C ASP A 58 13.69 -2.50 22.18
N HIS A 59 14.21 -3.09 23.26
CA HIS A 59 13.37 -3.94 24.12
C HIS A 59 12.20 -3.13 24.71
N HIS A 60 12.49 -1.90 25.15
CA HIS A 60 11.46 -0.98 25.61
C HIS A 60 10.41 -0.67 24.53
N ALA A 61 10.81 -0.56 23.26
CA ALA A 61 9.87 -0.34 22.17
C ALA A 61 8.95 -1.55 21.99
N LEU A 62 9.46 -2.78 22.12
CA LEU A 62 8.61 -3.98 22.09
C LEU A 62 7.60 -4.00 23.24
N GLU A 63 8.03 -3.69 24.47
CA GLU A 63 7.13 -3.59 25.61
C GLU A 63 6.00 -2.60 25.33
N ARG A 64 6.34 -1.39 24.85
CA ARG A 64 5.33 -0.38 24.50
C ARG A 64 4.45 -0.76 23.32
N TRP A 65 4.96 -1.51 22.35
CA TRP A 65 4.13 -2.08 21.29
C TRP A 65 3.05 -3.00 21.87
N ASN A 66 3.46 -3.94 22.72
CA ASN A 66 2.59 -4.92 23.35
C ASN A 66 1.67 -4.32 24.43
N GLU A 67 1.89 -3.07 24.83
CA GLU A 67 1.05 -2.33 25.77
C GLU A 67 0.09 -1.34 25.07
N ARG A 68 0.49 -0.75 23.93
CA ARG A 68 -0.17 0.46 23.36
C ARG A 68 -0.56 0.37 21.89
N VAL A 69 0.02 -0.57 21.14
CA VAL A 69 -0.16 -0.66 19.69
C VAL A 69 -0.90 -1.92 19.31
N GLY A 70 -0.40 -3.07 19.75
CA GLY A 70 -0.99 -4.38 19.46
C GLY A 70 -0.99 -4.78 17.97
N PRO A 71 -1.15 -6.08 17.69
CA PRO A 71 -1.38 -7.17 18.65
C PRO A 71 -0.11 -7.54 19.43
N ILE A 72 -0.26 -8.36 20.48
CA ILE A 72 0.87 -8.89 21.25
C ILE A 72 1.73 -9.77 20.35
N VAL A 73 3.00 -9.42 20.21
CA VAL A 73 3.94 -10.08 19.29
C VAL A 73 5.32 -10.24 19.90
N SER A 74 6.12 -11.14 19.33
CA SER A 74 7.53 -11.30 19.66
C SER A 74 8.40 -10.23 18.99
N LEU A 75 9.59 -9.99 19.53
CA LEU A 75 10.57 -9.07 18.94
C LEU A 75 10.89 -9.44 17.49
N ASP A 76 11.16 -10.72 17.23
CA ASP A 76 11.52 -11.21 15.90
C ASP A 76 10.41 -10.97 14.88
N SER A 77 9.15 -11.26 15.26
CA SER A 77 7.99 -11.05 14.38
C SER A 77 7.76 -9.56 14.07
N LEU A 78 7.90 -8.70 15.09
CA LEU A 78 7.74 -7.25 14.91
C LEU A 78 8.86 -6.67 14.06
N GLN A 79 10.12 -7.04 14.34
CA GLN A 79 11.32 -6.63 13.62
C GLN A 79 11.19 -6.96 12.12
N LYS A 80 10.86 -8.21 11.82
CA LYS A 80 10.61 -8.71 10.46
C LYS A 80 9.54 -7.90 9.72
N SER A 81 8.41 -7.67 10.38
CA SER A 81 7.29 -6.93 9.79
C SER A 81 7.66 -5.48 9.48
N LEU A 82 8.30 -4.79 10.44
CA LEU A 82 8.72 -3.40 10.26
C LEU A 82 9.84 -3.29 9.23
N GLU A 83 10.81 -4.21 9.17
CA GLU A 83 11.83 -4.19 8.12
C GLU A 83 11.24 -4.21 6.71
N ILE A 84 10.19 -5.00 6.49
CA ILE A 84 9.49 -5.00 5.21
C ILE A 84 8.82 -3.65 4.97
N ILE A 85 8.08 -3.13 5.94
CA ILE A 85 7.37 -1.85 5.77
C ILE A 85 8.37 -0.72 5.49
N PHE A 86 9.48 -0.64 6.25
CA PHE A 86 10.50 0.40 6.08
C PHE A 86 11.25 0.30 4.75
N ARG A 87 11.55 -0.91 4.26
CA ARG A 87 12.30 -1.08 3.01
C ARG A 87 11.42 -0.99 1.76
N ASN A 88 10.21 -1.53 1.84
CA ASN A 88 9.35 -1.75 0.70
C ASN A 88 8.20 -0.73 0.66
N CYS A 89 7.66 -0.36 1.81
CA CYS A 89 6.51 0.55 1.93
C CYS A 89 6.92 1.89 2.57
N SER A 90 8.12 2.40 2.30
CA SER A 90 8.66 3.61 2.96
C SER A 90 7.75 4.82 2.81
N PHE A 91 7.01 4.92 1.71
CA PHE A 91 5.99 5.94 1.50
C PHE A 91 4.80 5.85 2.45
N ARG A 92 4.71 4.88 3.36
CA ARG A 92 3.73 4.85 4.44
C ARG A 92 4.28 5.38 5.76
N ILE A 93 5.56 5.77 5.78
CA ILE A 93 6.26 6.18 6.99
C ILE A 93 6.59 7.66 6.89
N ASP A 94 6.07 8.40 7.85
CA ASP A 94 6.17 9.85 7.90
C ASP A 94 7.03 10.31 9.04
N GLN A 95 7.89 11.27 8.78
CA GLN A 95 8.56 12.04 9.81
C GLN A 95 7.64 13.17 10.26
N LEU A 96 7.10 13.03 11.47
CA LEU A 96 6.22 14.02 12.08
C LEU A 96 7.01 15.17 12.72
N ALA A 97 8.16 14.85 13.31
CA ALA A 97 9.11 15.81 13.86
C ALA A 97 10.50 15.17 13.95
N HIS A 98 11.53 15.94 14.35
CA HIS A 98 12.82 15.35 14.66
C HIS A 98 12.69 14.29 15.77
N GLY A 99 13.08 13.05 15.46
CA GLY A 99 13.00 11.89 16.34
C GLY A 99 11.61 11.27 16.51
N ILE A 100 10.59 11.71 15.75
CA ILE A 100 9.22 11.20 15.84
C ILE A 100 8.72 10.86 14.44
N GLY A 101 8.20 9.63 14.28
CA GLY A 101 7.59 9.18 13.04
C GLY A 101 6.21 8.56 13.23
N SER A 102 5.54 8.29 12.11
CA SER A 102 4.33 7.47 12.09
C SER A 102 4.31 6.48 10.93
N ILE A 103 3.71 5.32 11.15
CA ILE A 103 3.46 4.28 10.15
C ILE A 103 1.96 4.29 9.82
N ASP A 104 1.62 4.19 8.53
CA ASP A 104 0.25 4.15 8.01
C ASP A 104 -0.60 5.33 8.51
N ASN A 105 0.06 6.46 8.82
CA ASN A 105 -0.55 7.62 9.48
C ASN A 105 -1.35 7.28 10.77
N ASP A 106 -1.07 6.16 11.42
CA ASP A 106 -1.81 5.69 12.61
C ASP A 106 -0.88 5.41 13.78
N ILE A 107 0.15 4.59 13.56
CA ILE A 107 1.05 4.14 14.62
C ILE A 107 2.15 5.19 14.82
N VAL A 108 2.23 5.80 16.01
CA VAL A 108 3.21 6.85 16.32
C VAL A 108 4.38 6.27 17.12
N PHE A 109 5.61 6.59 16.72
CA PHE A 109 6.83 6.06 17.32
C PHE A 109 7.93 7.12 17.44
N THR A 110 8.89 6.88 18.32
CA THR A 110 10.14 7.65 18.37
C THR A 110 11.31 6.84 17.86
N TYR A 111 12.30 7.52 17.32
CA TYR A 111 13.49 6.87 16.79
C TYR A 111 14.75 7.70 16.98
N GLU A 112 15.87 7.00 16.96
CA GLU A 112 17.22 7.55 16.88
C GLU A 112 17.87 7.07 15.58
N ASN A 113 18.40 8.01 14.79
CA ASN A 113 19.15 7.70 13.59
C ASN A 113 20.64 7.86 13.88
N THR A 114 21.31 6.75 14.18
CA THR A 114 22.76 6.68 14.40
C THR A 114 23.48 6.29 13.11
N ASP A 115 24.80 6.44 13.03
CA ASP A 115 25.57 6.02 11.84
C ASP A 115 25.39 4.55 11.48
N LYS A 116 25.15 3.68 12.47
CA LYS A 116 25.06 2.22 12.29
C LYS A 116 23.64 1.73 12.03
N ALA A 117 22.65 2.33 12.67
CA ALA A 117 21.28 1.82 12.66
C ALA A 117 20.24 2.91 12.84
N PHE A 118 19.05 2.65 12.31
CA PHE A 118 17.84 3.37 12.62
C PHE A 118 17.12 2.61 13.75
N LYS A 119 17.19 3.14 14.97
CA LYS A 119 16.67 2.48 16.17
C LYS A 119 15.32 3.07 16.54
N ILE A 120 14.27 2.25 16.54
CA ILE A 120 12.96 2.61 17.13
C ILE A 120 13.10 2.48 18.64
N THR A 121 12.93 3.59 19.35
CA THR A 121 13.17 3.67 20.80
C THR A 121 11.90 3.48 21.61
N THR A 122 10.73 3.88 21.09
CA THR A 122 9.44 3.62 21.73
C THR A 122 8.26 3.73 20.75
N PHE A 123 7.11 3.20 21.16
CA PHE A 123 5.81 3.42 20.50
C PHE A 123 4.86 4.16 21.45
N TYR A 124 4.22 5.21 20.96
CA TYR A 124 3.21 5.93 21.73
C TYR A 124 1.82 5.30 21.64
N GLY A 125 1.52 4.60 20.55
CA GLY A 125 0.22 3.98 20.31
C GLY A 125 -0.32 4.29 18.91
N ARG A 126 -1.62 4.04 18.74
CA ARG A 126 -2.37 4.32 17.50
C ARG A 126 -3.22 5.57 17.62
N LYS A 127 -3.20 6.45 16.62
CA LYS A 127 -3.98 7.69 16.61
C LYS A 127 -5.48 7.43 16.62
N ASN A 128 -5.94 6.33 16.01
CA ASN A 128 -7.36 5.96 16.02
C ASN A 128 -7.88 5.56 17.42
N LEU A 129 -7.02 5.05 18.30
CA LEU A 129 -7.35 4.71 19.69
C LEU A 129 -7.11 5.88 20.64
N HIS A 130 -6.08 6.69 20.36
CA HIS A 130 -5.72 7.86 21.16
C HIS A 130 -5.60 9.11 20.27
N PRO A 131 -6.71 9.85 20.05
CA PRO A 131 -6.70 11.06 19.22
C PRO A 131 -5.76 12.17 19.73
N SER A 132 -5.37 12.12 21.01
CA SER A 132 -4.35 13.00 21.59
C SER A 132 -2.98 12.89 20.89
N LEU A 133 -2.71 11.76 20.23
CA LEU A 133 -1.48 11.52 19.46
C LEU A 133 -1.41 12.34 18.16
N ASN A 134 -2.52 12.96 17.72
CA ASN A 134 -2.51 13.91 16.60
C ASN A 134 -1.69 15.19 16.91
N GLN A 135 -1.52 15.52 18.20
CA GLN A 135 -0.81 16.71 18.63
C GLN A 135 0.67 16.41 18.91
N VAL A 136 1.44 16.22 17.84
CA VAL A 136 2.85 15.80 17.87
C VAL A 136 3.73 16.66 18.80
N LYS A 137 3.46 17.95 18.90
CA LYS A 137 4.19 18.89 19.78
C LYS A 137 4.06 18.55 21.27
N ASN A 138 2.96 17.92 21.67
CA ASN A 138 2.70 17.52 23.05
C ASN A 138 3.32 16.15 23.37
N LEU A 139 3.71 15.37 22.36
CA LEU A 139 4.25 14.01 22.55
C LEU A 139 5.57 14.01 23.35
N ARG A 140 6.41 15.02 23.17
CA ARG A 140 7.69 15.15 23.89
C ARG A 140 7.50 15.19 25.41
N ARG A 141 6.32 15.59 25.90
CA ARG A 141 6.00 15.66 27.33
C ARG A 141 5.61 14.29 27.92
N TYR A 142 5.23 13.31 27.10
CA TYR A 142 4.81 12.00 27.59
C TYR A 142 5.99 11.10 28.00
N ASN A 143 7.18 11.31 27.41
CA ASN A 143 8.37 10.49 27.70
C ASN A 143 9.35 11.11 28.73
N LEU A 144 9.07 12.30 29.27
CA LEU A 144 10.04 13.02 30.12
C LEU A 144 10.07 12.53 31.57
N HIS A 145 9.05 11.83 32.05
CA HIS A 145 8.97 11.38 33.45
C HIS A 145 8.47 9.93 33.57
N ARG A 146 8.97 9.18 34.56
CA ARG A 146 8.52 7.82 34.89
C ARG A 146 7.02 7.73 35.24
N ASN A 147 6.39 8.86 35.55
CA ASN A 147 4.95 8.98 35.71
C ASN A 147 4.39 9.66 34.45
N GLU A 148 3.89 8.85 33.52
CA GLU A 148 3.21 9.37 32.34
C GLU A 148 1.94 10.11 32.78
N TYR A 149 1.75 11.35 32.29
CA TYR A 149 0.56 12.14 32.60
C TYR A 149 -0.73 11.60 31.94
N ILE A 150 -0.59 10.71 30.94
CA ILE A 150 -1.69 10.12 30.19
C ILE A 150 -1.43 8.62 30.09
N ASN A 151 -2.40 7.83 30.54
CA ASN A 151 -2.38 6.39 30.35
C ASN A 151 -2.76 6.08 28.89
N LEU A 152 -1.77 5.60 28.12
CA LEU A 152 -1.93 5.15 26.73
C LEU A 152 -1.97 3.63 26.61
N ALA A 153 -2.00 2.91 27.75
CA ALA A 153 -2.10 1.46 27.75
C ALA A 153 -3.51 1.02 27.32
N LEU A 154 -3.54 -0.04 26.52
CA LEU A 154 -4.75 -0.69 26.08
C LEU A 154 -5.05 -1.91 26.94
N THR A 155 -6.31 -2.33 27.02
CA THR A 155 -6.64 -3.62 27.63
C THR A 155 -6.15 -4.78 26.75
N ILE A 156 -6.03 -5.98 27.35
CA ILE A 156 -5.63 -7.19 26.60
C ILE A 156 -6.61 -7.49 25.46
N GLU A 157 -7.92 -7.28 25.70
CA GLU A 157 -8.95 -7.46 24.68
C GLU A 157 -8.78 -6.46 23.53
N GLU A 158 -8.45 -5.19 23.84
CA GLU A 158 -8.19 -4.17 22.83
C GLU A 158 -6.94 -4.51 22.01
N LEU A 159 -5.85 -4.92 22.66
CA LEU A 159 -4.61 -5.34 22.02
C LEU A 159 -4.84 -6.50 21.06
N ASN A 160 -5.57 -7.53 21.50
CA ASN A 160 -5.87 -8.72 20.68
C ASN A 160 -6.78 -8.43 19.48
N ARG A 161 -7.51 -7.30 19.49
CA ARG A 161 -8.31 -6.83 18.35
C ARG A 161 -7.49 -6.04 17.33
N GLN A 162 -6.29 -5.59 17.69
CA GLN A 162 -5.42 -4.85 16.77
C GLN A 162 -4.76 -5.78 15.76
N ASN A 163 -4.41 -5.22 14.61
CA ASN A 163 -3.72 -5.94 13.53
C ASN A 163 -2.32 -5.37 13.31
N LEU A 164 -1.35 -6.23 13.00
CA LEU A 164 -0.07 -5.76 12.49
C LEU A 164 -0.29 -4.89 11.23
N PRO A 165 0.58 -3.90 10.96
CA PRO A 165 0.46 -3.10 9.75
C PRO A 165 0.56 -4.00 8.52
N LEU A 166 -0.24 -3.68 7.49
CA LEU A 166 -0.48 -4.59 6.38
C LEU A 166 0.74 -4.69 5.47
N ILE A 167 1.18 -5.91 5.20
CA ILE A 167 2.27 -6.18 4.27
C ILE A 167 1.70 -6.64 2.93
N PRO A 168 1.98 -5.95 1.81
CA PRO A 168 1.53 -6.38 0.50
C PRO A 168 2.33 -7.59 0.03
N LYS A 169 1.67 -8.52 -0.68
CA LYS A 169 2.33 -9.68 -1.31
C LYS A 169 3.27 -9.25 -2.43
N GLU A 170 2.85 -8.23 -3.17
CA GLU A 170 3.58 -7.71 -4.33
C GLU A 170 3.35 -6.22 -4.43
N MET A 171 4.38 -5.49 -4.82
CA MET A 171 4.32 -4.06 -5.07
C MET A 171 4.80 -3.76 -6.49
N ILE A 172 4.10 -2.87 -7.16
CA ILE A 172 4.45 -2.44 -8.51
C ILE A 172 4.69 -0.95 -8.49
N HIS A 173 5.89 -0.56 -8.88
CA HIS A 173 6.26 0.83 -9.07
C HIS A 173 6.24 1.15 -10.55
N PHE A 174 5.53 2.21 -10.88
CA PHE A 174 5.46 2.74 -12.22
C PHE A 174 5.82 4.21 -12.20
N GLN A 175 6.81 4.59 -13.01
CA GLN A 175 7.20 5.98 -13.20
C GLN A 175 6.76 6.44 -14.59
N GLY A 176 5.70 7.24 -14.65
CA GLY A 176 5.31 7.96 -15.85
C GLY A 176 6.02 9.31 -15.97
N ARG A 177 5.80 10.00 -17.09
CA ARG A 177 6.30 11.37 -17.30
C ARG A 177 5.63 12.38 -16.37
N ILE A 178 4.31 12.27 -16.22
CA ILE A 178 3.48 13.20 -15.43
C ILE A 178 3.16 12.61 -14.07
N THR A 179 2.77 11.34 -14.02
CA THR A 179 2.30 10.68 -12.80
C THR A 179 3.08 9.40 -12.57
N SER A 180 3.41 9.14 -11.32
CA SER A 180 3.91 7.86 -10.83
C SER A 180 2.82 7.12 -10.08
N TYR A 181 2.83 5.78 -10.15
CA TYR A 181 1.90 4.93 -9.43
C TYR A 181 2.67 3.90 -8.61
N ILE A 182 2.16 3.59 -7.42
CA ILE A 182 2.54 2.44 -6.61
C ILE A 182 1.29 1.59 -6.43
N LEU A 183 1.36 0.31 -6.77
CA LEU A 183 0.25 -0.63 -6.56
C LEU A 183 0.69 -1.65 -5.54
N GLU A 184 -0.08 -1.82 -4.48
CA GLU A 184 0.12 -2.81 -3.44
C GLU A 184 -0.92 -3.91 -3.59
N LYS A 185 -0.46 -5.14 -3.84
CA LYS A 185 -1.32 -6.30 -4.03
C LYS A 185 -1.54 -7.04 -2.72
N TYR A 186 -2.79 -7.27 -2.38
CA TYR A 186 -3.20 -8.00 -1.19
C TYR A 186 -4.03 -9.22 -1.54
N MET A 187 -3.76 -10.33 -0.84
CA MET A 187 -4.55 -11.55 -0.95
C MET A 187 -5.63 -11.52 0.12
N ILE A 188 -6.89 -11.70 -0.27
CA ILE A 188 -8.01 -11.72 0.69
C ILE A 188 -8.39 -13.18 0.97
N SER A 189 -8.53 -13.53 2.25
CA SER A 189 -8.70 -14.93 2.70
C SER A 189 -9.94 -15.62 2.12
N ASP A 190 -11.01 -14.86 1.90
CA ASP A 190 -12.33 -15.34 1.46
C ASP A 190 -12.61 -15.08 -0.03
N ARG A 191 -11.59 -14.72 -0.82
CA ARG A 191 -11.76 -14.32 -2.23
C ARG A 191 -10.83 -15.04 -3.19
N LYS A 192 -11.25 -15.12 -4.45
CA LYS A 192 -10.46 -15.72 -5.53
C LYS A 192 -9.48 -14.72 -6.13
N GLN A 193 -9.88 -13.46 -6.23
CA GLN A 193 -9.05 -12.41 -6.80
C GLN A 193 -8.45 -11.51 -5.71
N PRO A 194 -7.24 -10.96 -5.93
CA PRO A 194 -6.65 -10.00 -5.01
C PRO A 194 -7.33 -8.63 -5.10
N CYS A 195 -7.09 -7.81 -4.07
CA CYS A 195 -7.34 -6.38 -4.10
C CYS A 195 -6.02 -5.63 -4.29
N PHE A 196 -6.08 -4.46 -4.93
CA PHE A 196 -4.94 -3.56 -5.03
C PHE A 196 -5.24 -2.24 -4.31
N LEU A 197 -4.31 -1.79 -3.49
CA LEU A 197 -4.29 -0.40 -3.03
C LEU A 197 -3.33 0.37 -3.92
N CYS A 198 -3.86 1.31 -4.70
CA CYS A 198 -3.10 2.13 -5.62
C CYS A 198 -2.85 3.50 -5.02
N TYR A 199 -1.62 3.97 -5.12
CA TYR A 199 -1.20 5.33 -4.81
C TYR A 199 -0.73 5.97 -6.09
N SER A 200 -1.17 7.19 -6.33
CA SER A 200 -0.70 8.03 -7.42
C SER A 200 -0.06 9.28 -6.86
N LYS A 201 1.07 9.67 -7.45
CA LYS A 201 1.75 10.93 -7.17
C LYS A 201 1.97 11.65 -8.49
N GLU A 202 1.48 12.86 -8.60
CA GLU A 202 1.86 13.72 -9.72
C GLU A 202 3.31 14.19 -9.52
N ASN A 203 4.15 14.09 -10.55
CA ASN A 203 5.59 14.32 -10.42
C ASN A 203 5.93 15.79 -10.13
N LYS A 204 5.01 16.71 -10.43
CA LYS A 204 5.20 18.16 -10.26
C LYS A 204 4.53 18.72 -9.00
N SER A 205 3.56 18.02 -8.42
CA SER A 205 2.95 18.38 -7.15
C SER A 205 3.37 17.38 -6.07
N ASN A 206 3.11 17.72 -4.80
CA ASN A 206 3.22 16.76 -3.71
C ASN A 206 1.86 16.12 -3.41
N ASP A 207 0.93 16.17 -4.36
CA ASP A 207 -0.41 15.63 -4.17
C ASP A 207 -0.36 14.13 -4.36
N TYR A 208 -0.86 13.43 -3.35
CA TYR A 208 -1.02 11.99 -3.36
C TYR A 208 -2.51 11.68 -3.39
N PHE A 209 -2.90 10.78 -4.29
CA PHE A 209 -4.25 10.21 -4.29
C PHE A 209 -4.11 8.70 -4.17
N SER A 210 -4.84 8.11 -3.23
CA SER A 210 -4.95 6.66 -3.14
C SER A 210 -6.34 6.18 -3.50
N PHE A 211 -6.45 4.93 -3.94
CA PHE A 211 -7.71 4.25 -4.23
C PHE A 211 -7.58 2.72 -4.24
N VAL A 212 -8.68 2.05 -3.89
CA VAL A 212 -8.76 0.58 -3.87
C VAL A 212 -9.31 0.08 -5.20
N ILE A 213 -8.71 -0.98 -5.71
CA ILE A 213 -9.15 -1.70 -6.91
C ILE A 213 -9.50 -3.11 -6.50
N ASP A 214 -10.79 -3.41 -6.50
CA ASP A 214 -11.32 -4.74 -6.28
C ASP A 214 -11.48 -5.47 -7.62
N LEU A 215 -10.72 -6.54 -7.82
CA LEU A 215 -10.79 -7.29 -9.07
C LEU A 215 -12.06 -8.14 -9.20
N GLU A 216 -12.81 -8.37 -8.11
CA GLU A 216 -14.10 -9.09 -8.17
C GLU A 216 -15.25 -8.15 -8.60
N ASN A 217 -15.12 -6.86 -8.29
CA ASN A 217 -16.14 -5.80 -8.51
C ASN A 217 -15.64 -4.69 -9.48
N PRO A 218 -15.42 -5.01 -10.77
CA PRO A 218 -14.86 -4.07 -11.75
C PRO A 218 -15.70 -2.82 -12.03
N GLU A 219 -16.97 -2.79 -11.64
CA GLU A 219 -17.91 -1.68 -11.80
C GLU A 219 -17.73 -0.57 -10.75
N GLU A 220 -17.12 -0.86 -9.60
CA GLU A 220 -17.15 0.03 -8.42
C GLU A 220 -16.39 1.35 -8.62
N MET A 221 -15.34 1.36 -9.45
CA MET A 221 -14.46 2.51 -9.54
C MET A 221 -13.92 2.76 -10.95
N MET A 222 -13.79 4.04 -11.30
CA MET A 222 -13.06 4.49 -12.48
C MET A 222 -11.54 4.37 -12.27
N ILE A 223 -10.88 3.55 -13.09
CA ILE A 223 -9.44 3.26 -12.98
C ILE A 223 -8.70 3.96 -14.12
N PRO A 224 -7.61 4.71 -13.84
CA PRO A 224 -6.78 5.31 -14.87
C PRO A 224 -6.22 4.26 -15.85
N ASN A 225 -6.20 4.57 -17.15
CA ASN A 225 -5.71 3.63 -18.19
C ASN A 225 -4.27 3.14 -17.94
N ASN A 226 -3.39 3.95 -17.33
CA ASN A 226 -2.04 3.51 -16.98
C ASN A 226 -2.08 2.41 -15.90
N VAL A 227 -3.02 2.49 -14.96
CA VAL A 227 -3.19 1.49 -13.89
C VAL A 227 -3.84 0.22 -14.44
N LEU A 228 -4.85 0.34 -15.32
CA LEU A 228 -5.39 -0.80 -16.08
C LEU A 228 -4.29 -1.53 -16.88
N TYR A 229 -3.36 -0.78 -17.47
CA TYR A 229 -2.20 -1.36 -18.15
C TYR A 229 -1.31 -2.18 -17.20
N LEU A 230 -1.05 -1.68 -15.99
CA LEU A 230 -0.27 -2.42 -14.98
C LEU A 230 -0.99 -3.71 -14.56
N ILE A 231 -2.29 -3.62 -14.26
CA ILE A 231 -3.11 -4.77 -13.87
C ILE A 231 -3.08 -5.84 -14.98
N ASN A 232 -3.20 -5.43 -16.23
CA ASN A 232 -3.07 -6.35 -17.35
C ASN A 232 -1.70 -7.05 -17.40
N LYS A 233 -0.61 -6.30 -17.19
CA LYS A 233 0.75 -6.85 -17.18
C LYS A 233 1.00 -7.85 -16.06
N LEU A 234 0.21 -7.79 -14.99
CA LEU A 234 0.22 -8.76 -13.90
C LEU A 234 -0.59 -10.03 -14.20
N GLY A 235 -1.16 -10.14 -15.42
CA GLY A 235 -1.90 -11.32 -15.87
C GLY A 235 -3.42 -11.22 -15.72
N TYR A 236 -3.95 -10.11 -15.21
CA TYR A 236 -5.39 -9.93 -14.97
C TYR A 236 -6.14 -9.42 -16.20
N GLY A 237 -5.86 -9.98 -17.38
CA GLY A 237 -6.48 -9.51 -18.63
C GLY A 237 -8.01 -9.70 -18.69
N ASP A 238 -8.56 -10.69 -17.98
CA ASP A 238 -10.01 -10.95 -17.94
C ASP A 238 -10.74 -9.83 -17.21
N PHE A 239 -10.15 -9.35 -16.11
CA PHE A 239 -10.63 -8.18 -15.39
C PHE A 239 -10.68 -6.95 -16.30
N ILE A 240 -9.68 -6.72 -17.16
CA ILE A 240 -9.67 -5.56 -18.07
C ILE A 240 -10.86 -5.60 -19.04
N LEU A 241 -11.17 -6.77 -19.59
CA LEU A 241 -12.30 -6.93 -20.49
C LEU A 241 -13.63 -6.70 -19.75
N LYS A 242 -13.78 -7.27 -18.55
CA LYS A 242 -14.96 -7.09 -17.69
C LYS A 242 -15.13 -5.61 -17.28
N TYR A 243 -14.04 -4.93 -16.92
CA TYR A 243 -14.01 -3.50 -16.62
C TYR A 243 -14.53 -2.67 -17.79
N PHE A 244 -13.99 -2.87 -19.00
CA PHE A 244 -14.42 -2.10 -20.17
C PHE A 244 -15.86 -2.39 -20.58
N SER A 245 -16.41 -3.59 -20.31
CA SER A 245 -17.83 -3.84 -20.57
C SER A 245 -18.78 -3.03 -19.70
N TYR A 246 -18.38 -2.65 -18.48
CA TYR A 246 -19.18 -1.78 -17.60
C TYR A 246 -18.94 -0.29 -17.89
N HIS A 247 -17.68 0.13 -17.98
CA HIS A 247 -17.33 1.56 -18.00
C HIS A 247 -17.20 2.17 -19.41
N ASN A 248 -16.95 1.37 -20.45
CA ASN A 248 -16.85 1.87 -21.83
C ASN A 248 -17.09 0.76 -22.89
N PRO A 249 -18.33 0.25 -22.99
CA PRO A 249 -18.66 -0.87 -23.88
C PRO A 249 -18.37 -0.53 -25.35
N GLU A 250 -18.65 0.70 -25.79
CA GLU A 250 -18.40 1.14 -27.17
C GLU A 250 -16.91 1.07 -27.56
N LYS A 251 -16.00 1.41 -26.64
CA LYS A 251 -14.56 1.30 -26.88
C LYS A 251 -14.13 -0.16 -26.97
N LEU A 252 -14.73 -1.04 -26.16
CA LEU A 252 -14.48 -2.47 -26.22
C LEU A 252 -14.95 -3.06 -27.55
N ASP A 253 -16.14 -2.72 -28.01
CA ASP A 253 -16.70 -3.22 -29.26
C ASP A 253 -15.89 -2.76 -30.47
N ARG A 254 -15.50 -1.48 -30.53
CA ARG A 254 -14.57 -0.99 -31.56
C ARG A 254 -13.24 -1.72 -31.55
N ALA A 255 -12.71 -2.07 -30.37
CA ALA A 255 -11.46 -2.82 -30.28
C ALA A 255 -11.63 -4.29 -30.75
N ARG A 256 -12.78 -4.91 -30.45
CA ARG A 256 -13.15 -6.26 -30.91
C ARG A 256 -13.30 -6.31 -32.44
N SER A 257 -14.07 -5.39 -33.04
CA SER A 257 -14.25 -5.32 -34.50
C SER A 257 -12.90 -5.19 -35.21
N LYS A 258 -12.05 -4.28 -34.76
CA LYS A 258 -10.73 -4.11 -35.38
C LYS A 258 -9.79 -5.31 -35.19
N ALA A 259 -9.94 -6.07 -34.11
CA ALA A 259 -9.16 -7.29 -33.90
C ALA A 259 -9.63 -8.42 -34.81
N LEU A 260 -10.94 -8.49 -35.07
CA LEU A 260 -11.53 -9.40 -36.04
C LEU A 260 -11.03 -9.06 -37.46
N ASP A 261 -11.10 -7.80 -37.87
CA ASP A 261 -10.60 -7.34 -39.18
C ASP A 261 -9.13 -7.71 -39.39
N TYR A 262 -8.29 -7.48 -38.38
CA TYR A 262 -6.87 -7.82 -38.42
C TYR A 262 -6.65 -9.33 -38.55
N TYR A 263 -7.42 -10.15 -37.81
CA TYR A 263 -7.31 -11.59 -37.85
C TYR A 263 -7.71 -12.15 -39.23
N LEU A 264 -8.84 -11.68 -39.79
CA LEU A 264 -9.30 -12.07 -41.13
C LEU A 264 -8.27 -11.69 -42.20
N THR A 265 -7.69 -10.49 -42.10
CA THR A 265 -6.63 -10.04 -43.02
C THR A 265 -5.35 -10.87 -42.89
N SER A 266 -4.97 -11.25 -41.66
CA SER A 266 -3.75 -12.05 -41.42
C SER A 266 -3.89 -13.49 -41.90
N MET A 267 -5.07 -14.09 -41.75
CA MET A 267 -5.41 -15.42 -42.28
C MET A 267 -5.37 -15.42 -43.81
N HIS A 268 -5.90 -14.38 -44.46
CA HIS A 268 -5.80 -14.22 -45.91
C HIS A 268 -4.35 -14.09 -46.42
N ASN A 269 -3.45 -13.58 -45.58
CA ASN A 269 -2.03 -13.38 -45.92
C ASN A 269 -1.12 -14.53 -45.45
N GLY A 270 -1.68 -15.65 -44.97
CA GLY A 270 -0.90 -16.84 -44.58
C GLY A 270 -0.08 -16.70 -43.29
N VAL A 271 -0.38 -15.70 -42.45
CA VAL A 271 0.29 -15.51 -41.16
C VAL A 271 -0.55 -16.15 -40.06
N PHE A 272 -0.12 -17.31 -39.56
CA PHE A 272 -0.78 -18.02 -38.47
C PHE A 272 -0.17 -17.60 -37.12
N PHE A 273 -1.01 -17.16 -36.18
CA PHE A 273 -0.60 -16.81 -34.81
C PHE A 273 -1.00 -17.94 -33.85
N ASN A 274 -0.03 -18.39 -33.04
CA ASN A 274 -0.28 -19.19 -31.82
C ASN A 274 -0.74 -18.28 -30.66
#